data_AF-A0A970BI22-F1
#
_entry.id   AF-A0A970BI22-F1
#
_cell.length_a   1.000
_cell.length_b   1.000
_cell.length_c   1.000
_cell.angle_alpha   90.00
_cell.angle_beta   90.00
_cell.angle_gamma   90.00
#
_symmetry.space_group_name_H-M   'P 1'
#
loop_
_entity.id
_entity.type
_entity.pdbx_description
1 polymer ?
#
loop_
_entity_poly.entity_id
_entity_poly.type
_entity_poly.pdbx_seq_one_letter_code
_entity_poly.pdbx_strand_id
1 'polypeptide(L)'
;MNTNKKIRAAIVGYGNIGKYVIDTIVHTPDFEVAGVVRRNIDEIPVELKQYKVTDTIANLTEVDVAIMCLPSRLTEGAAIEILEKGINTVDSFDIHANIVALRASLDGVAKKHHAVSIVSAGWDPGSNSVVRTLMQAMSPSGITYTNFGPGMSMGHSVAVKAVEGVRDALSVTIPTGTGIHRRMVYVELQEGYELARVADAIKSDAYFVNDETHVFEVDSVNLLKDMGHGVAMDRKGSSGSTQNQLFTFGMRINNPALTAQMLVNAARASMKQKPGAYTLIEIPVVDLLSGSRDEWIGKLV
;
A
#
# COMPACT_ATOMS: atom_id res chain seq x y z
N MET A 1 -14.26 -24.57 10.33
CA MET A 1 -13.53 -23.75 11.32
C MET A 1 -14.57 -23.08 12.19
N ASN A 2 -14.34 -23.05 13.50
CA ASN A 2 -15.27 -22.50 14.49
C ASN A 2 -15.60 -21.04 14.10
N THR A 3 -16.87 -20.72 13.85
CA THR A 3 -17.35 -19.41 13.34
C THR A 3 -17.15 -18.24 14.31
N ASN A 4 -16.48 -18.47 15.44
CA ASN A 4 -16.27 -17.52 16.53
C ASN A 4 -14.80 -17.14 16.78
N LYS A 5 -13.81 -17.75 16.08
CA LYS A 5 -12.40 -17.37 16.26
C LYS A 5 -12.05 -16.23 15.29
N LYS A 6 -11.74 -15.05 15.84
CA LYS A 6 -11.25 -13.89 15.09
C LYS A 6 -9.81 -14.09 14.65
N ILE A 7 -9.45 -13.48 13.53
CA ILE A 7 -8.07 -13.39 13.04
C ILE A 7 -7.35 -12.34 13.89
N ARG A 8 -6.24 -12.73 14.52
CA ARG A 8 -5.45 -11.89 15.41
C ARG A 8 -4.32 -11.22 14.64
N ALA A 9 -4.48 -9.93 14.35
CA ALA A 9 -3.54 -9.16 13.56
C ALA A 9 -2.61 -8.28 14.44
N ALA A 10 -1.31 -8.39 14.23
CA ALA A 10 -0.33 -7.43 14.75
C ALA A 10 -0.12 -6.30 13.74
N ILE A 11 -0.07 -5.05 14.20
CA ILE A 11 0.21 -3.89 13.35
C ILE A 11 1.68 -3.53 13.52
N VAL A 12 2.48 -3.63 12.45
CA VAL A 12 3.92 -3.35 12.49
C VAL A 12 4.19 -1.98 11.87
N GLY A 13 4.43 -0.99 12.72
CA GLY A 13 4.55 0.42 12.35
C GLY A 13 3.25 1.19 12.58
N TYR A 14 3.36 2.39 13.17
CA TYR A 14 2.21 3.23 13.51
C TYR A 14 2.30 4.63 12.87
N GLY A 15 2.58 4.65 11.55
CA GLY A 15 2.45 5.84 10.72
C GLY A 15 1.02 6.04 10.22
N ASN A 16 0.83 6.79 9.13
CA ASN A 16 -0.50 7.02 8.56
C ASN A 16 -1.24 5.72 8.26
N ILE A 17 -0.65 4.78 7.53
CA ILE A 17 -1.29 3.50 7.18
C ILE A 17 -1.66 2.71 8.44
N GLY A 18 -0.76 2.62 9.43
CA GLY A 18 -1.00 1.88 10.68
C GLY A 18 -2.21 2.39 11.47
N LYS A 19 -2.44 3.71 11.48
CA LYS A 19 -3.64 4.31 12.08
C LYS A 19 -4.92 3.83 11.39
N TYR A 20 -4.95 3.87 10.06
CA TYR A 20 -6.10 3.41 9.29
C TYR A 20 -6.28 1.88 9.36
N VAL A 21 -5.22 1.09 9.54
CA VAL A 21 -5.33 -0.36 9.75
C VAL A 21 -6.03 -0.68 11.06
N ILE A 22 -5.69 0.01 12.15
CA ILE A 22 -6.40 -0.16 13.43
C ILE A 22 -7.89 0.19 13.28
N ASP A 23 -8.19 1.34 12.66
CA ASP A 23 -9.57 1.77 12.41
C ASP A 23 -10.34 0.74 11.55
N THR A 24 -9.71 0.23 10.50
CA THR A 24 -10.28 -0.82 9.63
C THR A 24 -10.57 -2.08 10.43
N ILE A 25 -9.64 -2.56 11.27
CA ILE A 25 -9.82 -3.76 12.09
C ILE A 25 -10.98 -3.60 13.07
N VAL A 26 -11.12 -2.44 13.71
CA VAL A 26 -12.22 -2.16 14.65
C VAL A 26 -13.59 -2.29 13.97
N HIS A 27 -13.67 -1.96 12.68
CA HIS A 27 -14.89 -2.08 11.86
C HIS A 27 -15.00 -3.41 11.09
N THR A 28 -14.09 -4.35 11.33
CA THR A 28 -14.03 -5.65 10.64
C THR A 28 -14.33 -6.79 11.63
N PRO A 29 -15.54 -7.37 11.64
CA PRO A 29 -16.00 -8.25 12.72
C PRO A 29 -15.18 -9.53 12.94
N ASP A 30 -14.55 -10.06 11.89
CA ASP A 30 -13.75 -11.28 11.91
C ASP A 30 -12.27 -11.03 12.30
N PHE A 31 -11.91 -9.81 12.70
CA PHE A 31 -10.57 -9.44 13.15
C PHE A 31 -10.54 -8.90 14.57
N GLU A 32 -9.36 -9.00 15.18
CA GLU A 32 -8.99 -8.27 16.40
C GLU A 32 -7.51 -7.88 16.39
N VAL A 33 -7.16 -6.83 17.14
CA VAL A 33 -5.78 -6.35 17.27
C VAL A 33 -5.05 -7.18 18.32
N ALA A 34 -4.01 -7.91 17.90
CA ALA A 34 -3.13 -8.65 18.79
C ALA A 34 -2.15 -7.73 19.55
N GLY A 35 -1.76 -6.62 18.91
CA GLY A 35 -0.87 -5.60 19.46
C GLY A 35 -0.27 -4.72 18.36
N VAL A 36 0.50 -3.71 18.78
CA VAL A 36 1.14 -2.75 17.88
C VAL A 36 2.65 -2.76 18.12
N VAL A 37 3.42 -2.99 17.06
CA VAL A 37 4.89 -2.98 17.08
C VAL A 37 5.38 -1.60 16.61
N ARG A 38 6.11 -0.87 17.46
CA ARG A 38 6.61 0.50 17.20
C ARG A 38 8.04 0.64 17.68
N ARG A 39 8.84 1.45 16.97
CA ARG A 39 10.23 1.74 17.39
C ARG A 39 10.32 2.55 18.68
N ASN A 40 9.44 3.52 18.87
CA ASN A 40 9.38 4.34 20.07
C ASN A 40 8.21 3.85 20.94
N ILE A 41 8.57 3.29 22.10
CA ILE A 41 7.63 2.80 23.12
C ILE A 41 7.59 3.70 24.36
N ASP A 42 8.48 4.70 24.45
CA ASP A 42 8.54 5.64 25.58
C ASP A 42 7.35 6.61 25.55
N GLU A 43 6.87 6.92 24.34
CA GLU A 43 5.70 7.77 24.11
C GLU A 43 4.61 7.00 23.35
N ILE A 44 3.65 6.46 24.10
CA ILE A 44 2.49 5.73 23.58
C ILE A 44 1.32 6.71 23.37
N PRO A 45 0.87 6.93 22.12
CA PRO A 45 -0.32 7.71 21.83
C PRO A 45 -1.54 7.22 22.60
N VAL A 46 -2.42 8.14 22.98
CA VAL A 46 -3.59 7.83 23.82
C VAL A 46 -4.48 6.78 23.18
N GLU A 47 -4.65 6.85 21.86
CA GLU A 47 -5.43 5.91 21.06
C GLU A 47 -4.87 4.47 21.06
N LEU A 48 -3.59 4.28 21.46
CA LEU A 48 -2.96 2.97 21.57
C LEU A 48 -2.99 2.38 22.98
N LYS A 49 -3.40 3.12 24.00
CA LYS A 49 -3.35 2.67 25.41
C LYS A 49 -4.16 1.41 25.69
N GLN A 50 -5.17 1.13 24.87
CA GLN A 50 -5.99 -0.08 24.98
C GLN A 50 -5.34 -1.33 24.36
N TYR A 51 -4.25 -1.19 23.60
CA TYR A 51 -3.55 -2.29 22.95
C TYR A 51 -2.21 -2.54 23.62
N LYS A 52 -1.71 -3.78 23.51
CA LYS A 52 -0.31 -4.08 23.84
C LYS A 52 0.61 -3.42 22.82
N VAL A 53 1.44 -2.48 23.26
CA VAL A 53 2.46 -1.82 22.44
C VAL A 53 3.83 -2.35 22.82
N THR A 54 4.65 -2.67 21.82
CA THR A 54 5.98 -3.27 22.01
C THR A 54 6.91 -2.86 20.87
N ASP A 55 8.22 -3.05 21.04
CA ASP A 55 9.25 -2.80 20.03
C ASP A 55 9.49 -4.01 19.10
N THR A 56 9.19 -5.21 19.58
CA THR A 56 9.29 -6.46 18.81
C THR A 56 8.00 -7.27 18.83
N ILE A 57 7.69 -7.91 17.69
CA ILE A 57 6.54 -8.82 17.56
C ILE A 57 6.65 -10.03 18.50
N ALA A 58 7.87 -10.42 18.90
CA ALA A 58 8.11 -11.58 19.76
C ALA A 58 7.46 -11.43 21.15
N ASN A 59 7.16 -10.20 21.57
CA ASN A 59 6.49 -9.91 22.83
C ASN A 59 4.95 -9.99 22.70
N LEU A 60 4.40 -10.20 21.50
CA LEU A 60 2.97 -10.41 21.29
C LEU A 60 2.65 -11.91 21.33
N THR A 61 1.44 -12.26 21.76
CA THR A 61 0.98 -13.64 21.88
C THR A 61 -0.16 -13.92 20.91
N GLU A 62 -0.16 -15.13 20.33
CA GLU A 62 -1.20 -15.61 19.42
C GLU A 62 -1.44 -14.67 18.23
N VAL A 63 -0.37 -14.29 17.54
CA VAL A 63 -0.46 -13.49 16.31
C VAL A 63 -0.64 -14.42 15.12
N ASP A 64 -1.77 -14.30 14.41
CA ASP A 64 -2.00 -15.07 13.18
C ASP A 64 -1.31 -14.41 11.97
N VAL A 65 -1.33 -13.08 11.92
CA VAL A 65 -0.81 -12.29 10.79
C VAL A 65 -0.26 -10.93 11.25
N ALA A 66 0.83 -10.49 10.64
CA ALA A 66 1.41 -9.16 10.82
C ALA A 66 1.09 -8.29 9.60
N ILE A 67 0.40 -7.16 9.83
CA ILE A 67 0.14 -6.14 8.84
C ILE A 67 1.25 -5.09 8.91
N MET A 68 2.10 -5.11 7.89
CA MET A 68 3.34 -4.34 7.78
C MET A 68 3.04 -2.94 7.23
N CYS A 69 3.01 -1.97 8.13
CA CYS A 69 2.77 -0.55 7.85
C CYS A 69 4.08 0.25 7.83
N LEU A 70 5.15 -0.38 7.33
CA LEU A 70 6.51 0.16 7.28
C LEU A 70 6.78 0.85 5.93
N PRO A 71 7.75 1.78 5.86
CA PRO A 71 8.31 2.23 4.60
C PRO A 71 8.82 1.05 3.78
N SER A 72 8.58 1.03 2.46
CA SER A 72 8.86 -0.12 1.59
C SER A 72 10.31 -0.60 1.65
N ARG A 73 11.27 0.31 1.85
CA ARG A 73 12.71 -0.03 2.00
C ARG A 73 13.03 -0.90 3.22
N LEU A 74 12.12 -0.99 4.19
CA LEU A 74 12.30 -1.74 5.44
C LEU A 74 11.42 -2.99 5.49
N THR A 75 10.56 -3.19 4.49
CA THR A 75 9.58 -4.28 4.46
C THR A 75 10.25 -5.64 4.41
N GLU A 76 11.25 -5.84 3.53
CA GLU A 76 11.85 -7.16 3.30
C GLU A 76 12.46 -7.75 4.58
N GLY A 77 13.40 -7.03 5.21
CA GLY A 77 14.06 -7.52 6.42
C GLY A 77 13.08 -7.81 7.55
N ALA A 78 12.12 -6.91 7.79
CA ALA A 78 11.13 -7.10 8.84
C ALA A 78 10.15 -8.25 8.52
N ALA A 79 9.80 -8.46 7.25
CA ALA A 79 8.94 -9.58 6.84
C ALA A 79 9.66 -10.93 7.03
N ILE A 80 10.96 -11.02 6.70
CA ILE A 80 11.76 -12.22 6.94
C ILE A 80 11.74 -12.60 8.43
N GLU A 81 12.06 -11.66 9.33
CA GLU A 81 12.08 -11.92 10.78
C GLU A 81 10.74 -12.42 11.34
N ILE A 82 9.63 -11.96 10.77
CA ILE A 82 8.28 -12.35 11.17
C ILE A 82 7.91 -13.71 10.59
N LEU A 83 8.18 -13.93 9.30
CA LEU A 83 7.92 -15.20 8.63
C LEU A 83 8.72 -16.34 9.28
N GLU A 84 9.95 -16.09 9.74
CA GLU A 84 10.77 -17.06 10.46
C GLU A 84 10.12 -17.58 11.75
N LYS A 85 9.19 -16.82 12.32
CA LYS A 85 8.38 -17.20 13.50
C LYS A 85 7.10 -17.96 13.14
N GLY A 86 6.86 -18.24 11.86
CA GLY A 86 5.65 -18.89 11.36
C GLY A 86 4.42 -17.97 11.33
N ILE A 87 4.62 -16.65 11.40
CA ILE A 87 3.53 -15.67 11.38
C ILE A 87 3.34 -15.18 9.94
N ASN A 88 2.10 -15.14 9.47
CA ASN A 88 1.81 -14.59 8.13
C ASN A 88 2.17 -13.11 8.05
N THR A 89 2.54 -12.62 6.88
CA THR A 89 2.83 -11.20 6.65
C THR A 89 1.99 -10.64 5.51
N VAL A 90 1.58 -9.39 5.64
CA VAL A 90 0.97 -8.61 4.55
C VAL A 90 1.54 -7.21 4.55
N ASP A 91 1.94 -6.71 3.38
CA ASP A 91 2.53 -5.39 3.23
C ASP A 91 1.97 -4.60 2.04
N SER A 92 2.26 -3.30 2.02
CA SER A 92 1.95 -2.40 0.90
C SER A 92 3.23 -1.92 0.21
N PHE A 93 4.20 -2.81 -0.01
CA PHE A 93 5.43 -2.47 -0.73
C PHE A 93 5.11 -1.94 -2.13
N ASP A 94 5.56 -0.72 -2.45
CA ASP A 94 5.08 0.04 -3.62
C ASP A 94 6.15 0.28 -4.70
N ILE A 95 7.35 -0.27 -4.54
CA ILE A 95 8.42 -0.13 -5.53
C ILE A 95 8.22 -1.18 -6.63
N HIS A 96 7.41 -0.83 -7.65
CA HIS A 96 7.00 -1.73 -8.72
C HIS A 96 8.16 -2.52 -9.37
N ALA A 97 9.30 -1.88 -9.61
CA ALA A 97 10.47 -2.52 -10.22
C ALA A 97 11.03 -3.71 -9.40
N ASN A 98 10.78 -3.73 -8.09
CA ASN A 98 11.38 -4.68 -7.16
C ASN A 98 10.37 -5.72 -6.63
N ILE A 99 9.10 -5.66 -7.01
CA ILE A 99 8.05 -6.57 -6.48
C ILE A 99 8.38 -8.04 -6.74
N VAL A 100 8.88 -8.37 -7.95
CA VAL A 100 9.24 -9.74 -8.29
C VAL A 100 10.38 -10.26 -7.42
N ALA A 101 11.41 -9.44 -7.19
CA ALA A 101 12.55 -9.79 -6.34
C ALA A 101 12.11 -9.98 -4.88
N LEU A 102 11.30 -9.06 -4.35
CA LEU A 102 10.73 -9.15 -3.00
C LEU A 102 9.90 -10.43 -2.83
N ARG A 103 8.96 -10.70 -3.75
CA ARG A 103 8.13 -11.91 -3.72
C ARG A 103 9.01 -13.17 -3.72
N ALA A 104 10.03 -13.24 -4.57
CA ALA A 104 10.92 -14.39 -4.63
C ALA A 104 11.73 -14.60 -3.34
N SER A 105 12.23 -13.51 -2.74
CA SER A 105 12.94 -13.52 -1.46
C SER A 105 12.06 -14.06 -0.34
N LEU A 106 10.84 -13.53 -0.21
CA LEU A 106 9.91 -13.92 0.85
C LEU A 106 9.29 -15.31 0.64
N ASP A 107 9.15 -15.77 -0.61
CA ASP A 107 8.58 -17.10 -0.91
C ASP A 107 9.37 -18.25 -0.27
N GLY A 108 10.71 -18.18 -0.35
CA GLY A 108 11.59 -19.19 0.23
C GLY A 108 11.46 -19.26 1.76
N VAL A 109 11.45 -18.11 2.42
CA VAL A 109 11.31 -18.01 3.88
C VAL A 109 9.92 -18.46 4.31
N ALA A 110 8.87 -17.96 3.67
CA ALA A 110 7.47 -18.29 3.97
C ALA A 110 7.22 -19.82 3.89
N LYS A 111 7.69 -20.47 2.81
CA LYS A 111 7.58 -21.93 2.67
C LYS A 111 8.33 -22.69 3.75
N LYS A 112 9.57 -22.30 4.04
CA LYS A 112 10.43 -22.96 5.05
C LYS A 112 9.81 -22.91 6.44
N HIS A 113 9.12 -21.82 6.77
CA HIS A 113 8.54 -21.58 8.09
C HIS A 113 7.02 -21.77 8.14
N HIS A 114 6.44 -22.41 7.12
CA HIS A 114 5.01 -22.72 7.05
C HIS A 114 4.09 -21.50 7.19
N ALA A 115 4.53 -20.33 6.70
CA ALA A 115 3.80 -19.08 6.74
C ALA A 115 3.45 -18.60 5.31
N VAL A 116 2.60 -17.58 5.23
CA VAL A 116 2.17 -16.92 4.00
C VAL A 116 2.61 -15.46 4.03
N SER A 117 3.14 -14.97 2.90
CA SER A 117 3.39 -13.54 2.68
C SER A 117 2.53 -13.03 1.52
N ILE A 118 1.73 -11.99 1.73
CA ILE A 118 1.07 -11.28 0.62
C ILE A 118 1.70 -9.91 0.48
N VAL A 119 2.47 -9.74 -0.59
CA VAL A 119 3.27 -8.55 -0.85
C VAL A 119 2.51 -7.56 -1.71
N SER A 120 2.79 -6.27 -1.53
CA SER A 120 2.29 -5.20 -2.40
C SER A 120 0.76 -5.14 -2.48
N ALA A 121 0.08 -5.28 -1.35
CA ALA A 121 -1.37 -5.40 -1.21
C ALA A 121 -2.08 -4.07 -0.85
N GLY A 122 -1.68 -2.97 -1.49
CA GLY A 122 -2.39 -1.69 -1.41
C GLY A 122 -3.50 -1.56 -2.46
N TRP A 123 -3.71 -0.34 -2.93
CA TRP A 123 -4.55 -0.10 -4.13
C TRP A 123 -3.72 -0.08 -5.41
N ASP A 124 -2.54 0.56 -5.42
CA ASP A 124 -1.55 0.40 -6.49
C ASP A 124 -0.11 0.50 -5.94
N PRO A 125 0.68 -0.59 -5.98
CA PRO A 125 0.31 -1.95 -6.40
C PRO A 125 -0.77 -2.57 -5.51
N GLY A 126 -1.52 -3.53 -6.04
CA GLY A 126 -2.60 -4.22 -5.34
C GLY A 126 -3.90 -4.31 -6.15
N SER A 127 -5.01 -3.73 -5.69
CA SER A 127 -6.32 -3.87 -6.34
C SER A 127 -6.32 -3.39 -7.81
N ASN A 128 -5.63 -2.29 -8.14
CA ASN A 128 -5.43 -1.85 -9.52
C ASN A 128 -4.67 -2.89 -10.35
N SER A 129 -3.75 -3.64 -9.74
CA SER A 129 -3.01 -4.69 -10.43
C SER A 129 -3.92 -5.85 -10.81
N VAL A 130 -4.86 -6.22 -9.93
CA VAL A 130 -5.90 -7.22 -10.24
C VAL A 130 -6.75 -6.77 -11.43
N VAL A 131 -7.19 -5.51 -11.43
CA VAL A 131 -7.98 -4.93 -12.54
C VAL A 131 -7.18 -4.90 -13.84
N ARG A 132 -5.91 -4.44 -13.82
CA ARG A 132 -5.02 -4.47 -14.99
C ARG A 132 -4.88 -5.88 -15.55
N THR A 133 -4.64 -6.85 -14.68
CA THR A 133 -4.51 -8.26 -15.08
C THR A 133 -5.79 -8.76 -15.74
N LEU A 134 -6.97 -8.44 -15.18
CA LEU A 134 -8.26 -8.80 -15.77
C LEU A 134 -8.44 -8.14 -17.15
N MET A 135 -8.18 -6.84 -17.28
CA MET A 135 -8.25 -6.12 -18.56
C MET A 135 -7.30 -6.71 -19.61
N GLN A 136 -6.06 -7.04 -19.21
CA GLN A 136 -5.07 -7.68 -20.07
C GLN A 136 -5.50 -9.08 -20.52
N ALA A 137 -6.17 -9.84 -19.65
CA ALA A 137 -6.71 -11.15 -19.99
C ALA A 137 -7.90 -11.06 -20.97
N MET A 138 -8.82 -10.11 -20.77
CA MET A 138 -10.00 -9.91 -21.63
C MET A 138 -9.62 -9.46 -23.04
N SER A 139 -8.57 -8.65 -23.17
CA SER A 139 -8.08 -8.14 -24.44
C SER A 139 -6.55 -8.20 -24.47
N PRO A 140 -5.92 -9.29 -24.96
CA PRO A 140 -4.46 -9.45 -24.87
C PRO A 140 -3.66 -8.47 -25.73
N SER A 141 -4.16 -8.12 -26.91
CA SER A 141 -3.57 -7.11 -27.80
C SER A 141 -4.09 -5.74 -27.41
N GLY A 142 -3.23 -4.75 -27.22
CA GLY A 142 -3.65 -3.39 -26.89
C GLY A 142 -2.69 -2.68 -25.94
N ILE A 143 -3.11 -1.49 -25.49
CA ILE A 143 -2.36 -0.64 -24.56
C ILE A 143 -3.26 -0.32 -23.37
N THR A 144 -2.67 -0.37 -22.17
CA THR A 144 -3.30 0.11 -20.94
C THR A 144 -2.56 1.35 -20.45
N TYR A 145 -3.31 2.42 -20.19
CA TYR A 145 -2.82 3.62 -19.52
C TYR A 145 -3.36 3.65 -18.09
N THR A 146 -2.50 4.00 -17.13
CA THR A 146 -2.89 4.18 -15.72
C THR A 146 -2.54 5.60 -15.30
N ASN A 147 -3.55 6.43 -15.10
CA ASN A 147 -3.41 7.84 -14.74
C ASN A 147 -3.71 7.98 -13.24
N PHE A 148 -2.80 8.56 -12.48
CA PHE A 148 -2.90 8.67 -11.03
C PHE A 148 -3.23 10.10 -10.63
N GLY A 149 -4.09 10.24 -9.62
CA GLY A 149 -4.44 11.53 -9.04
C GLY A 149 -5.62 12.24 -9.72
N PRO A 150 -5.86 13.52 -9.40
CA PRO A 150 -5.10 14.34 -8.44
C PRO A 150 -5.01 13.70 -7.06
N GLY A 151 -3.84 13.72 -6.42
CA GLY A 151 -3.70 13.23 -5.06
C GLY A 151 -2.28 13.24 -4.50
N MET A 152 -2.20 13.24 -3.17
CA MET A 152 -0.93 13.20 -2.45
C MET A 152 -0.20 11.88 -2.71
N SER A 153 1.06 11.98 -3.17
CA SER A 153 1.97 10.84 -3.21
C SER A 153 2.83 10.80 -1.95
N MET A 154 2.61 9.78 -1.12
CA MET A 154 3.34 9.59 0.14
C MET A 154 4.84 9.41 -0.08
N GLY A 155 5.23 8.55 -1.03
CA GLY A 155 6.64 8.30 -1.36
C GLY A 155 7.38 9.54 -1.85
N HIS A 156 6.80 10.27 -2.81
CA HIS A 156 7.39 11.52 -3.32
C HIS A 156 7.46 12.60 -2.23
N SER A 157 6.44 12.70 -1.37
CA SER A 157 6.47 13.65 -0.26
C SER A 157 7.60 13.33 0.73
N VAL A 158 7.86 12.04 1.01
CA VAL A 158 9.01 11.63 1.83
C VAL A 158 10.34 11.92 1.15
N ALA A 159 10.45 11.69 -0.17
CA ALA A 159 11.66 12.02 -0.93
C ALA A 159 11.99 13.51 -0.86
N VAL A 160 10.99 14.39 -1.05
CA VAL A 160 11.18 15.85 -0.95
C VAL A 160 11.59 16.27 0.46
N LYS A 161 11.00 15.69 1.51
CA LYS A 161 11.41 15.98 2.90
C LYS A 161 12.85 15.56 3.23
N ALA A 162 13.43 14.66 2.44
CA ALA A 162 14.83 14.26 2.60
C ALA A 162 15.81 15.23 1.92
N VAL A 163 15.32 16.19 1.13
CA VAL A 163 16.15 17.22 0.50
C VAL A 163 16.58 18.25 1.55
N GLU A 164 17.87 18.57 1.57
CA GLU A 164 18.44 19.57 2.47
C GLU A 164 17.73 20.93 2.29
N GLY A 165 17.39 21.58 3.42
CA GLY A 165 16.67 22.85 3.43
C GLY A 165 15.15 22.74 3.41
N VAL A 166 14.59 21.54 3.24
CA VAL A 166 13.14 21.31 3.37
C VAL A 166 12.77 21.04 4.83
N ARG A 167 11.79 21.77 5.36
CA ARG A 167 11.20 21.57 6.69
C ARG A 167 10.02 20.61 6.66
N ASP A 168 9.05 20.87 5.78
CA ASP A 168 7.96 19.95 5.45
C ASP A 168 7.67 20.01 3.95
N ALA A 169 7.04 18.97 3.41
CA ALA A 169 6.68 18.93 2.00
C ALA A 169 5.46 18.06 1.69
N LEU A 170 4.80 18.44 0.61
CA LEU A 170 3.69 17.73 -0.02
C LEU A 170 3.95 17.64 -1.52
N SER A 171 3.99 16.43 -2.06
CA SER A 171 4.02 16.18 -3.50
C SER A 171 2.67 15.65 -3.95
N VAL A 172 2.01 16.37 -4.86
CA VAL A 172 0.74 15.99 -5.48
C VAL A 172 1.00 15.48 -6.90
N THR A 173 0.49 14.30 -7.20
CA THR A 173 0.52 13.72 -8.55
C THR A 173 -0.71 14.19 -9.31
N ILE A 174 -0.52 14.80 -10.48
CA ILE A 174 -1.58 15.25 -11.38
C ILE A 174 -1.46 14.47 -12.69
N PRO A 175 -2.53 13.80 -13.15
CA PRO A 175 -2.48 13.08 -14.41
C PRO A 175 -2.56 14.05 -15.59
N THR A 176 -1.68 13.88 -16.57
CA THR A 176 -1.73 14.62 -17.86
C THR A 176 -2.23 13.74 -19.01
N GLY A 177 -2.56 12.48 -18.73
CA GLY A 177 -3.06 11.51 -19.70
C GLY A 177 -2.00 10.51 -20.12
N THR A 178 -2.45 9.39 -20.70
CA THR A 178 -1.58 8.33 -21.25
C THR A 178 -0.50 7.79 -20.30
N GLY A 179 -0.75 7.82 -18.99
CA GLY A 179 0.23 7.38 -17.98
C GLY A 179 1.35 8.37 -17.70
N ILE A 180 1.27 9.60 -18.22
CA ILE A 180 2.18 10.70 -17.91
C ILE A 180 1.58 11.51 -16.76
N HIS A 181 2.46 11.95 -15.85
CA HIS A 181 2.07 12.74 -14.69
C HIS A 181 2.92 14.00 -14.57
N ARG A 182 2.30 15.01 -13.99
CA ARG A 182 2.95 16.21 -13.48
C ARG A 182 3.03 16.11 -11.95
N ARG A 183 4.12 16.60 -11.37
CA ARG A 183 4.33 16.71 -9.94
C ARG A 183 4.17 18.16 -9.52
N MET A 184 3.23 18.42 -8.62
CA MET A 184 3.07 19.72 -7.95
C MET A 184 3.60 19.58 -6.54
N VAL A 185 4.76 20.18 -6.27
CA VAL A 185 5.49 20.06 -5.02
C VAL A 185 5.36 21.35 -4.23
N TYR A 186 4.89 21.24 -2.99
CA TYR A 186 4.77 22.35 -2.05
C TYR A 186 5.75 22.11 -0.90
N VAL A 187 6.60 23.10 -0.61
CA VAL A 187 7.64 23.01 0.41
C VAL A 187 7.51 24.12 1.44
N GLU A 188 7.74 23.78 2.70
CA GLU A 188 8.14 24.73 3.72
C GLU A 188 9.66 24.70 3.82
N LEU A 189 10.33 25.84 3.71
CA LEU A 189 11.79 25.90 3.79
C LEU A 189 12.29 26.12 5.23
N GLN A 190 13.51 25.67 5.47
CA GLN A 190 14.29 26.05 6.64
C GLN A 190 14.85 27.46 6.44
N GLU A 191 15.07 28.18 7.54
CA GLU A 191 15.63 29.54 7.50
C GLU A 191 17.00 29.54 6.79
N GLY A 192 17.20 30.50 5.88
CA GLY A 192 18.45 30.67 5.13
C GLY A 192 18.58 29.81 3.86
N TYR A 193 17.55 29.04 3.48
CA TYR A 193 17.52 28.30 2.22
C TYR A 193 16.72 29.03 1.14
N GLU A 194 17.25 29.01 -0.08
CA GLU A 194 16.64 29.63 -1.26
C GLU A 194 15.81 28.59 -2.03
N LEU A 195 14.56 28.95 -2.38
CA LEU A 195 13.64 28.07 -3.12
C LEU A 195 14.25 27.54 -4.42
N ALA A 196 14.99 28.37 -5.16
CA ALA A 196 15.59 27.96 -6.43
C ALA A 196 16.54 26.76 -6.27
N ARG A 197 17.41 26.79 -5.26
CA ARG A 197 18.36 25.71 -4.98
C ARG A 197 17.66 24.42 -4.55
N VAL A 198 16.65 24.54 -3.70
CA VAL A 198 15.85 23.40 -3.24
C VAL A 198 15.04 22.82 -4.41
N ALA A 199 14.46 23.66 -5.26
CA ALA A 199 13.72 23.24 -6.43
C ALA A 199 14.60 22.50 -7.45
N ASP A 200 15.81 22.96 -7.70
CA ASP A 200 16.77 22.29 -8.59
C ASP A 200 17.18 20.92 -8.03
N ALA A 201 17.41 20.82 -6.71
CA ALA A 201 17.70 19.56 -6.05
C ALA A 201 16.53 18.57 -6.15
N ILE A 202 15.30 19.03 -5.91
CA ILE A 202 14.08 18.21 -6.06
C ILE A 202 13.94 17.71 -7.50
N LYS A 203 14.04 18.61 -8.50
CA LYS A 203 13.87 18.26 -9.92
C LYS A 203 14.96 17.32 -10.44
N SER A 204 16.14 17.34 -9.83
CA SER A 204 17.25 16.45 -10.20
C SER A 204 17.19 15.09 -9.50
N ASP A 205 16.32 14.93 -8.50
CA ASP A 205 16.13 13.67 -7.80
C ASP A 205 15.49 12.61 -8.71
N ALA A 206 15.89 11.35 -8.54
CA ALA A 206 15.40 10.23 -9.35
C ALA A 206 13.87 10.05 -9.31
N TYR A 207 13.19 10.55 -8.26
CA TYR A 207 11.73 10.56 -8.16
C TYR A 207 11.05 11.59 -9.08
N PHE A 208 11.76 12.63 -9.53
CA PHE A 208 11.15 13.78 -10.22
C PHE A 208 11.76 14.07 -11.60
N VAL A 209 13.00 13.64 -11.85
CA VAL A 209 13.76 13.99 -13.07
C VAL A 209 13.08 13.59 -14.39
N ASN A 210 12.19 12.59 -14.34
CA ASN A 210 11.45 12.11 -15.50
C ASN A 210 10.05 12.74 -15.65
N ASP A 211 9.60 13.51 -14.66
CA ASP A 211 8.26 14.08 -14.61
C ASP A 211 8.30 15.62 -14.70
N GLU A 212 7.31 16.23 -15.35
CA GLU A 212 7.13 17.67 -15.29
C GLU A 212 6.88 18.08 -13.83
N THR A 213 7.83 18.82 -13.24
CA THR A 213 7.82 19.13 -11.80
C THR A 213 7.81 20.62 -11.54
N HIS A 214 6.85 21.08 -10.75
CA HIS A 214 6.72 22.47 -10.28
C HIS A 214 6.88 22.51 -8.77
N VAL A 215 7.66 23.46 -8.26
CA VAL A 215 7.97 23.58 -6.82
C VAL A 215 7.52 24.96 -6.34
N PHE A 216 6.72 24.98 -5.28
CA PHE A 216 6.15 26.18 -4.67
C PHE A 216 6.53 26.23 -3.20
N GLU A 217 7.01 27.38 -2.74
CA GLU A 217 7.12 27.65 -1.31
C GLU A 217 5.76 28.04 -0.75
N VAL A 218 5.43 27.52 0.44
CA VAL A 218 4.18 27.81 1.15
C VAL A 218 4.44 28.01 2.63
N ASP A 219 3.60 28.83 3.28
CA ASP A 219 3.71 29.09 4.72
C ASP A 219 3.45 27.82 5.56
N SER A 220 2.50 26.99 5.12
CA SER A 220 2.09 25.77 5.81
C SER A 220 1.60 24.70 4.84
N VAL A 221 2.41 23.67 4.65
CA VAL A 221 2.08 22.44 3.92
C VAL A 221 0.89 21.74 4.57
N ASN A 222 0.70 21.86 5.89
CA ASN A 222 -0.44 21.26 6.61
C ASN A 222 -1.80 21.75 6.10
N LEU A 223 -1.92 23.01 5.67
CA LEU A 223 -3.17 23.56 5.14
C LEU A 223 -3.55 22.98 3.77
N LEU A 224 -2.61 22.36 3.06
CA LEU A 224 -2.79 21.77 1.75
C LEU A 224 -2.96 20.25 1.78
N LYS A 225 -2.85 19.63 2.96
CA LYS A 225 -2.92 18.16 3.10
C LYS A 225 -4.33 17.66 2.84
N ASP A 226 -4.54 17.11 1.64
CA ASP A 226 -5.66 16.24 1.30
C ASP A 226 -5.15 14.82 1.05
N MET A 227 -5.78 13.85 1.72
CA MET A 227 -5.49 12.41 1.54
C MET A 227 -6.30 11.81 0.39
N GLY A 228 -7.10 12.63 -0.31
CA GLY A 228 -7.72 12.32 -1.57
C GLY A 228 -6.71 11.84 -2.60
N HIS A 229 -7.04 10.74 -3.27
CA HIS A 229 -6.30 10.22 -4.40
C HIS A 229 -7.25 9.41 -5.30
N GLY A 230 -6.71 8.77 -6.32
CA GLY A 230 -7.52 8.14 -7.33
C GLY A 230 -6.71 7.63 -8.50
N VAL A 231 -7.42 6.91 -9.36
CA VAL A 231 -6.89 6.38 -10.62
C VAL A 231 -7.94 6.55 -11.71
N ALA A 232 -7.48 6.77 -12.93
CA ALA A 232 -8.24 6.55 -14.16
C ALA A 232 -7.40 5.62 -15.05
N MET A 233 -7.91 4.42 -15.27
CA MET A 233 -7.24 3.37 -16.04
C MET A 233 -8.06 3.05 -17.28
N ASP A 234 -7.40 3.10 -18.42
CA ASP A 234 -8.02 2.89 -19.72
C ASP A 234 -7.27 1.79 -20.45
N ARG A 235 -8.00 0.83 -21.05
CA ARG A 235 -7.44 -0.14 -21.99
C ARG A 235 -8.16 -0.05 -23.31
N LYS A 236 -7.39 0.09 -24.39
CA LYS A 236 -7.88 -0.08 -25.77
C LYS A 236 -7.14 -1.21 -26.43
N GLY A 237 -7.89 -2.18 -26.97
CA GLY A 237 -7.30 -3.38 -27.54
C GLY A 237 -8.25 -4.22 -28.38
N SER A 238 -7.91 -5.50 -28.49
CA SER A 238 -8.64 -6.51 -29.25
C SER A 238 -8.84 -7.78 -28.44
N SER A 239 -9.99 -8.45 -28.64
CA SER A 239 -10.27 -9.81 -28.12
C SER A 239 -10.30 -10.76 -29.30
N GLY A 240 -9.37 -11.71 -29.34
CA GLY A 240 -9.08 -12.46 -30.57
C GLY A 240 -8.66 -11.50 -31.69
N SER A 241 -9.30 -11.58 -32.85
CA SER A 241 -9.08 -10.65 -33.97
C SER A 241 -9.96 -9.39 -33.91
N THR A 242 -10.99 -9.37 -33.06
CA THR A 242 -11.98 -8.28 -33.01
C THR A 242 -11.41 -7.07 -32.29
N GLN A 243 -11.17 -6.00 -33.05
CA GLN A 243 -10.60 -4.74 -32.58
C GLN A 243 -11.61 -3.92 -31.76
N ASN A 244 -11.11 -2.83 -31.16
CA ASN A 244 -11.90 -1.79 -30.49
C ASN A 244 -12.63 -2.23 -29.21
N GLN A 245 -11.99 -3.10 -28.43
CA GLN A 245 -12.37 -3.34 -27.03
C GLN A 245 -11.88 -2.16 -26.18
N LEU A 246 -12.80 -1.53 -25.45
CA LEU A 246 -12.54 -0.35 -24.64
C LEU A 246 -12.97 -0.65 -23.20
N PHE A 247 -12.02 -0.65 -22.28
CA PHE A 247 -12.28 -0.82 -20.85
C PHE A 247 -11.82 0.41 -20.09
N THR A 248 -12.60 0.80 -19.09
CA THR A 248 -12.25 1.90 -18.18
C THR A 248 -12.46 1.46 -16.74
N PHE A 249 -11.61 1.93 -15.85
CA PHE A 249 -11.73 1.74 -14.41
C PHE A 249 -11.30 3.01 -13.70
N GLY A 250 -12.05 3.44 -12.69
CA GLY A 250 -11.79 4.69 -11.99
C GLY A 250 -12.05 4.60 -10.50
N MET A 251 -11.21 5.27 -9.71
CA MET A 251 -11.40 5.44 -8.26
C MET A 251 -11.16 6.89 -7.85
N ARG A 252 -11.95 7.36 -6.89
CA ARG A 252 -11.71 8.59 -6.11
C ARG A 252 -11.87 8.21 -4.65
N ILE A 253 -10.78 8.24 -3.89
CA ILE A 253 -10.68 7.55 -2.60
C ILE A 253 -9.83 8.35 -1.62
N ASN A 254 -9.90 7.98 -0.35
CA ASN A 254 -8.87 8.35 0.63
C ASN A 254 -7.74 7.30 0.56
N ASN A 255 -6.52 7.74 0.24
CA ASN A 255 -5.38 6.88 -0.05
C ASN A 255 -5.01 5.91 1.10
N PRO A 256 -4.63 6.41 2.30
CA PRO A 256 -4.24 5.52 3.38
C PRO A 256 -5.41 4.67 3.91
N ALA A 257 -6.65 5.15 3.83
CA ALA A 257 -7.83 4.37 4.21
C ALA A 257 -8.04 3.15 3.30
N LEU A 258 -8.01 3.35 1.97
CA LEU A 258 -8.18 2.23 1.03
C LEU A 258 -7.00 1.26 1.11
N THR A 259 -5.77 1.78 1.27
CA THR A 259 -4.59 0.93 1.50
C THR A 259 -4.78 0.03 2.72
N ALA A 260 -5.22 0.60 3.84
CA ALA A 260 -5.49 -0.16 5.06
C ALA A 260 -6.58 -1.23 4.88
N GLN A 261 -7.68 -0.89 4.19
CA GLN A 261 -8.74 -1.84 3.87
C GLN A 261 -8.22 -3.02 3.05
N MET A 262 -7.38 -2.75 2.04
CA MET A 262 -6.79 -3.80 1.22
C MET A 262 -5.80 -4.66 2.00
N LEU A 263 -5.01 -4.07 2.89
CA LEU A 263 -4.11 -4.81 3.80
C LEU A 263 -4.87 -5.76 4.72
N VAL A 264 -5.97 -5.32 5.34
CA VAL A 264 -6.80 -6.19 6.19
C VAL A 264 -7.46 -7.31 5.37
N ASN A 265 -7.93 -7.01 4.16
CA ASN A 265 -8.50 -8.01 3.27
C ASN A 265 -7.46 -9.03 2.78
N ALA A 266 -6.25 -8.59 2.48
CA ALA A 266 -5.13 -9.47 2.17
C ALA A 266 -4.72 -10.30 3.39
N ALA A 267 -4.73 -9.73 4.59
CA ALA A 267 -4.49 -10.49 5.82
C ALA A 267 -5.48 -11.65 5.98
N ARG A 268 -6.76 -11.42 5.63
CA ARG A 268 -7.78 -12.48 5.58
C ARG A 268 -7.46 -13.54 4.53
N ALA A 269 -7.07 -13.12 3.32
CA ALA A 269 -6.71 -14.04 2.25
C ALA A 269 -5.49 -14.90 2.60
N SER A 270 -4.53 -14.36 3.36
CA SER A 270 -3.33 -15.10 3.81
C SER A 270 -3.68 -16.35 4.61
N MET A 271 -4.78 -16.33 5.38
CA MET A 271 -5.27 -17.47 6.17
C MET A 271 -5.84 -18.60 5.30
N LYS A 272 -6.07 -18.34 4.01
CA LYS A 272 -6.67 -19.28 3.06
C LYS A 272 -5.66 -19.86 2.07
N GLN A 273 -4.42 -19.34 2.04
CA GLN A 273 -3.39 -19.78 1.10
C GLN A 273 -2.50 -20.88 1.69
N LYS A 274 -1.77 -21.56 0.80
CA LYS A 274 -0.67 -22.46 1.18
C LYS A 274 0.59 -21.62 1.49
N PRO A 275 1.57 -22.18 2.23
CA PRO A 275 2.83 -21.47 2.50
C PRO A 275 3.54 -21.00 1.24
N GLY A 276 4.00 -19.74 1.24
CA GLY A 276 4.61 -19.07 0.09
C GLY A 276 4.36 -17.57 0.08
N ALA A 277 4.91 -16.90 -0.94
CA ALA A 277 4.67 -15.47 -1.15
C ALA A 277 3.87 -15.19 -2.41
N TYR A 278 2.93 -14.25 -2.30
CA TYR A 278 1.94 -13.95 -3.33
C TYR A 278 1.78 -12.44 -3.51
N THR A 279 1.52 -12.01 -4.73
CA THR A 279 0.92 -10.70 -5.02
C THR A 279 -0.60 -10.86 -5.16
N LEU A 280 -1.38 -9.77 -5.13
CA LEU A 280 -2.84 -9.87 -5.26
C LEU A 280 -3.33 -10.44 -6.59
N ILE A 281 -2.53 -10.44 -7.66
CA ILE A 281 -2.92 -11.08 -8.95
C ILE A 281 -2.98 -12.61 -8.84
N GLU A 282 -2.34 -13.18 -7.82
CA GLU A 282 -2.27 -14.62 -7.56
C GLU A 282 -3.31 -15.08 -6.55
N ILE A 283 -4.05 -14.13 -5.96
CA ILE A 283 -5.06 -14.39 -4.94
C ILE A 283 -6.46 -14.37 -5.61
N PRO A 284 -7.27 -15.43 -5.46
CA PRO A 284 -8.67 -15.37 -5.84
C PRO A 284 -9.38 -14.24 -5.10
N VAL A 285 -10.02 -13.31 -5.81
CA VAL A 285 -10.60 -12.10 -5.19
C VAL A 285 -11.65 -12.39 -4.10
N VAL A 286 -12.32 -13.55 -4.16
CA VAL A 286 -13.25 -14.00 -3.13
C VAL A 286 -12.56 -14.29 -1.79
N ASP A 287 -11.26 -14.60 -1.79
CA ASP A 287 -10.50 -14.90 -0.57
C ASP A 287 -10.26 -13.62 0.26
N LEU A 288 -10.37 -12.43 -0.35
CA LEU A 288 -10.33 -11.13 0.32
C LEU A 288 -11.56 -10.85 1.19
N LEU A 289 -12.68 -11.55 0.92
CA LEU A 289 -13.96 -11.31 1.58
C LEU A 289 -14.15 -12.21 2.82
N SER A 290 -14.81 -11.67 3.84
CA SER A 290 -15.25 -12.41 5.04
C SER A 290 -16.43 -13.30 4.71
N GLY A 291 -16.60 -14.43 5.40
CA GLY A 291 -17.71 -15.36 5.16
C GLY A 291 -17.37 -16.49 4.18
N SER A 292 -18.39 -17.23 3.76
CA SER A 292 -18.22 -18.42 2.91
C SER A 292 -18.11 -18.05 1.44
N ARG A 293 -17.47 -18.92 0.65
CA ARG A 293 -17.37 -18.74 -0.80
C ARG A 293 -18.75 -18.79 -1.47
N ASP A 294 -19.62 -19.71 -1.04
CA ASP A 294 -20.96 -19.89 -1.60
C ASP A 294 -21.86 -18.67 -1.38
N GLU A 295 -21.73 -17.98 -0.24
CA GLU A 295 -22.45 -16.73 0.03
C GLU A 295 -22.10 -15.65 -1.00
N TRP A 296 -20.83 -15.50 -1.34
CA TRP A 296 -20.39 -14.52 -2.31
C TRP A 296 -20.69 -14.91 -3.75
N ILE A 297 -20.62 -16.20 -4.08
CA ILE A 297 -21.06 -16.69 -5.39
C ILE A 297 -22.54 -16.36 -5.58
N GLY A 298 -23.40 -16.68 -4.62
CA GLY A 298 -24.84 -16.39 -4.72
C GLY A 298 -25.20 -14.90 -4.75
N LYS A 299 -24.30 -14.01 -4.33
CA LYS A 299 -24.51 -12.55 -4.31
C LYS A 299 -23.91 -11.80 -5.51
N LEU A 300 -22.77 -12.26 -6.03
CA LEU A 300 -21.95 -11.50 -6.97
C LEU A 300 -21.83 -12.13 -8.37
N VAL A 301 -22.36 -13.34 -8.58
CA VAL A 301 -22.41 -14.05 -9.87
C VAL A 301 -23.86 -14.25 -10.29
#